data_AF-H0BVW9-F1
#
_entry.id   AF-H0BVW9-F1
#
_cell.length_a   1.000
_cell.length_b   1.000
_cell.length_c   1.000
_cell.angle_alpha   90.00
_cell.angle_beta   90.00
_cell.angle_gamma   90.00
#
_symmetry.space_group_name_H-M   'P 1'
#
loop_
_entity.id
_entity.type
_entity.pdbx_description
1 polymer ?
#
loop_
_entity_poly.entity_id
_entity_poly.type
_entity_poly.pdbx_seq_one_letter_code
_entity_poly.pdbx_strand_id
1 'polypeptide(L)' 'MAAASDQPAGAYTIVMRDDGARQWAYKGKPVYTYQADQKPGDRAGDNFKDVWHIIKE' A
#
# COMPACT_ATOMS: atom_id res chain seq x y z
N MET A 1 -1.32 -2.25 -6.16
CA MET A 1 -2.71 -1.90 -6.56
C MET A 1 -3.65 -2.97 -6.05
N ALA A 2 -4.92 -2.63 -5.83
CA ALA A 2 -5.94 -3.60 -5.38
C ALA A 2 -6.66 -4.23 -6.59
N ALA A 3 -6.88 -5.53 -6.55
CA ALA A 3 -7.63 -6.26 -7.56
C ALA A 3 -9.14 -6.00 -7.46
N ALA A 4 -9.91 -6.43 -8.47
CA ALA A 4 -11.36 -6.27 -8.48
C ALA A 4 -12.09 -7.10 -7.41
N SER A 5 -11.52 -8.25 -7.11
CA SER A 5 -12.03 -9.20 -6.12
C SER A 5 -11.52 -8.91 -4.72
N ASP A 6 -10.60 -7.96 -4.55
CA ASP A 6 -10.06 -7.63 -3.24
C ASP A 6 -11.15 -7.00 -2.37
N GLN A 7 -11.27 -7.48 -1.14
CA GLN A 7 -12.18 -6.93 -0.14
C GLN A 7 -11.34 -6.30 0.98
N PRO A 8 -11.69 -5.07 1.40
CA PRO A 8 -11.03 -4.45 2.54
C PRO A 8 -11.24 -5.26 3.82
N ALA A 9 -10.18 -5.39 4.61
CA ALA A 9 -10.19 -6.10 5.89
C ALA A 9 -9.46 -5.29 6.96
N GLY A 10 -10.00 -5.28 8.18
CA GLY A 10 -9.43 -4.52 9.30
C GLY A 10 -9.36 -3.01 8.99
N ALA A 11 -8.18 -2.42 9.12
CA ALA A 11 -7.95 -1.00 8.85
C ALA A 11 -7.59 -0.68 7.38
N TYR A 12 -7.61 -1.69 6.51
CA TYR A 12 -7.43 -1.50 5.08
C TYR A 12 -8.75 -1.11 4.41
N THR A 13 -8.65 -0.18 3.47
CA THR A 13 -9.74 0.29 2.61
C THR A 13 -9.26 0.29 1.17
N ILE A 14 -10.16 0.18 0.20
CA ILE A 14 -9.82 0.31 -1.22
C ILE A 14 -10.35 1.66 -1.71
N VAL A 15 -9.48 2.46 -2.31
CA VAL A 15 -9.82 3.76 -2.90
C VAL A 15 -9.73 3.69 -4.41
N MET A 16 -10.64 4.38 -5.10
CA MET A 16 -10.58 4.57 -6.55
C MET A 16 -9.77 5.84 -6.83
N ARG A 17 -8.75 5.72 -7.67
CA ARG A 17 -7.93 6.85 -8.12
C ARG A 17 -8.57 7.51 -9.34
N ASP A 18 -8.17 8.73 -9.63
CA ASP A 18 -8.67 9.51 -10.77
C ASP A 18 -8.35 8.85 -12.13
N ASP A 19 -7.30 8.02 -12.18
CA ASP A 19 -6.91 7.20 -13.33
C ASP A 19 -7.81 5.95 -13.52
N GLY A 20 -8.83 5.77 -12.68
CA GLY A 20 -9.75 4.62 -12.70
C GLY A 20 -9.19 3.37 -12.02
N ALA A 21 -7.94 3.39 -11.54
CA ALA A 21 -7.34 2.25 -10.87
C ALA A 21 -7.72 2.20 -9.38
N ARG A 22 -7.75 0.98 -8.82
CA ARG A 22 -8.01 0.76 -7.39
C ARG A 22 -6.71 0.63 -6.61
N GLN A 23 -6.60 1.36 -5.52
CA GLN A 23 -5.43 1.35 -4.64
C GLN A 23 -5.82 0.98 -3.22
N TRP A 24 -4.95 0.24 -2.55
CA TRP A 24 -5.05 -0.01 -1.12
C TRP A 24 -4.76 1.26 -0.33
N ALA A 25 -5.55 1.52 0.69
CA ALA A 25 -5.35 2.56 1.68
C ALA A 25 -5.40 1.95 3.07
N TYR A 26 -4.57 2.44 4.00
CA TYR A 26 -4.55 2.00 5.39
C TYR A 26 -4.85 3.20 6.28
N LYS A 27 -5.87 3.09 7.13
CA LYS A 27 -6.37 4.20 7.96
C LYS A 27 -6.61 5.49 7.15
N GLY A 28 -7.17 5.36 5.95
CA GLY A 28 -7.47 6.48 5.05
C GLY A 28 -6.27 7.05 4.28
N LYS A 29 -5.06 6.48 4.42
CA LYS A 29 -3.87 6.90 3.67
C LYS A 29 -3.54 5.90 2.55
N PRO A 30 -3.37 6.33 1.29
CA PRO A 30 -3.02 5.43 0.19
C PRO A 30 -1.65 4.77 0.42
N VAL A 31 -1.57 3.47 0.12
CA VAL A 31 -0.38 2.63 0.29
C VAL A 31 0.33 2.47 -1.04
N TYR A 32 1.64 2.69 -1.04
CA TYR A 32 2.48 2.61 -2.23
C TYR A 32 3.49 1.47 -2.09
N THR A 33 3.86 0.88 -3.23
CA THR A 33 4.99 -0.05 -3.31
C THR A 33 6.28 0.75 -3.37
N TYR A 34 7.29 0.31 -2.62
CA TYR A 34 8.61 0.93 -2.69
C TYR A 34 9.40 0.36 -3.86
N GLN A 35 10.03 1.22 -4.66
CA GLN A 35 10.68 0.80 -5.93
C GLN A 35 11.86 -0.16 -5.72
N ALA A 36 12.54 -0.10 -4.57
CA ALA A 36 13.66 -0.99 -4.28
C ALA A 36 13.22 -2.38 -3.76
N ASP A 37 11.94 -2.57 -3.42
CA ASP A 37 11.41 -3.88 -3.04
C ASP A 37 11.23 -4.71 -4.32
N GLN A 38 12.07 -5.73 -4.50
CA GLN A 38 12.08 -6.56 -5.73
C GLN A 38 11.46 -7.93 -5.52
N LYS A 39 11.40 -8.40 -4.27
CA LYS A 39 10.90 -9.72 -3.90
C LYS A 39 9.76 -9.61 -2.91
N PRO A 40 8.82 -10.59 -2.91
CA PRO A 40 7.83 -10.69 -1.86
C PRO A 40 8.48 -10.75 -0.47
N GLY A 41 8.08 -9.85 0.41
CA GLY A 41 8.64 -9.75 1.76
C GLY A 41 9.83 -8.79 1.89
N ASP A 42 10.33 -8.21 0.80
CA ASP A 42 11.26 -7.08 0.88
C ASP A 42 10.58 -5.91 1.59
N ARG A 43 11.34 -5.26 2.46
CA ARG A 43 10.93 -4.11 3.28
C ARG A 43 12.01 -3.03 3.26
N ALA A 44 12.73 -2.91 2.15
CA ALA A 44 13.85 -1.97 2.00
C ALA A 44 13.39 -0.51 2.06
N GLY A 45 12.10 -0.25 1.89
CA GLY A 45 11.49 1.06 2.09
C GLY A 45 11.29 1.46 3.55
N ASP A 46 11.35 0.55 4.53
CA ASP A 46 11.09 0.91 5.93
C ASP A 46 12.16 1.90 6.45
N ASN A 47 11.71 3.01 7.04
CA ASN A 47 12.55 4.16 7.46
C ASN A 47 13.31 4.85 6.33
N PHE A 48 12.97 4.61 5.06
CA PHE A 48 13.66 5.29 3.97
C PHE A 48 13.37 6.79 4.01
N LYS A 49 14.42 7.56 4.30
CA LYS A 49 14.40 9.03 4.48
C LYS A 49 13.38 9.51 5.52
N ASP A 50 13.00 8.69 6.50
CA ASP A 50 11.94 8.99 7.49
C ASP A 50 10.52 9.19 6.90
N VAL A 51 10.38 9.12 5.58
CA VAL A 51 9.11 9.34 4.86
C VAL A 51 8.37 8.04 4.60
N TRP A 52 9.13 6.95 4.38
CA TRP A 52 8.56 5.64 4.09
C TRP A 52 8.50 4.78 5.34
N HIS A 53 7.32 4.23 5.59
CA HIS A 53 7.05 3.35 6.72
C HIS A 53 6.23 2.17 6.22
N ILE A 54 6.64 0.97 6.61
CA ILE A 54 5.82 -0.22 6.36
C ILE A 54 4.60 -0.21 7.28
N ILE A 55 3.49 -0.76 6.79
CA ILE A 55 2.34 -1.01 7.63
C ILE A 55 2.67 -2.22 8.50
N LYS A 56 2.68 -2.01 9.81
CA LYS A 56 2.82 -3.07 10.80
C LYS A 56 1.41 -3.44 11.27
N GLU A 57 1.10 -4.73 11.22
CA GLU A 57 -0.14 -5.31 11.74
C GLU A 57 -0.14 -5.35 13.27
#